data_AF-A0AAN0ZYT4-F1
#
_entry.id   AF-A0AAN0ZYT4-F1
#
_cell.length_a   1.000
_cell.length_b   1.000
_cell.length_c   1.000
_cell.angle_alpha   90.00
_cell.angle_beta   90.00
_cell.angle_gamma   90.00
#
_symmetry.space_group_name_H-M   'P 1'
#
loop_
_entity.id
_entity.type
_entity.pdbx_description
1 polymer ?
#
loop_
_entity_poly.entity_id
_entity_poly.type
_entity_poly.pdbx_seq_one_letter_code
_entity_poly.pdbx_strand_id
1 'polypeptide(L)'
;MNKLTIAAASIILALGSASAFAEDTVTTIGNDVGLITFDGAVSDTTCTITTNNGINANNVTISMPVVKKSEVEGTSVDAGVGSKEFELHLSSCPDTLTKASATFTSQQFAELSNGTLKTDPSVTGHADNVSLALFNNSTTDTSRIQVGLPNNNTQVATLKGGEGVLAYRVAYVPGADWVKGTNDITAGKVTSNATFTMSYE
;
A
#
# COMPACT_ATOMS: atom_id res chain seq x y z
N MET A 1 43.65 16.85 70.99
CA MET A 1 43.47 16.64 69.53
C MET A 1 42.55 15.46 69.33
N ASN A 2 41.50 15.62 68.51
CA ASN A 2 41.09 14.67 67.45
C ASN A 2 39.74 15.12 66.88
N LYS A 3 39.76 15.59 65.63
CA LYS A 3 38.57 15.71 64.79
C LYS A 3 38.32 14.35 64.17
N LEU A 4 37.08 13.87 64.12
CA LEU A 4 36.59 13.15 62.94
C LEU A 4 35.05 13.09 62.95
N THR A 5 34.47 13.74 61.94
CA THR A 5 33.10 13.58 61.46
C THR A 5 32.87 12.17 60.93
N ILE A 6 31.65 11.61 61.06
CA ILE A 6 31.08 10.64 60.10
C ILE A 6 29.55 10.48 60.29
N ALA A 7 28.86 10.37 59.14
CA ALA A 7 27.53 9.82 58.88
C ALA A 7 26.33 10.13 59.81
N ALA A 8 25.41 10.96 59.28
CA ALA A 8 23.98 10.77 59.48
C ALA A 8 23.38 10.15 58.20
N ALA A 9 22.83 8.94 58.31
CA ALA A 9 22.01 8.30 57.26
C ALA A 9 21.16 7.19 57.89
N SER A 10 19.99 7.56 58.42
CA SER A 10 19.02 6.61 58.98
C SER A 10 18.27 5.85 57.88
N ILE A 11 18.07 4.56 58.13
CA ILE A 11 17.45 3.58 57.24
C ILE A 11 15.96 3.85 57.06
N ILE A 12 15.47 3.81 55.81
CA ILE A 12 14.09 3.39 55.50
C ILE A 12 14.15 2.38 54.35
N LEU A 13 14.06 1.08 54.69
CA LEU A 13 13.69 0.05 53.73
C LEU A 13 12.17 0.12 53.54
N ALA A 14 11.72 0.67 52.42
CA ALA A 14 10.33 0.53 51.97
C ALA A 14 10.26 -0.62 50.95
N LEU A 15 9.57 -1.70 51.34
CA LEU A 15 9.30 -2.85 50.50
C LEU A 15 8.17 -2.55 49.50
N GLY A 16 8.22 -3.18 48.32
CA GLY A 16 7.00 -3.53 47.60
C GLY A 16 6.54 -2.59 46.47
N SER A 17 7.19 -2.69 45.32
CA SER A 17 6.49 -2.68 44.01
C SER A 17 7.42 -3.25 42.95
N ALA A 18 7.56 -4.58 42.96
CA ALA A 18 7.97 -5.27 41.74
C ALA A 18 6.82 -5.09 40.75
N SER A 19 6.94 -4.13 39.83
CA SER A 19 6.10 -4.07 38.64
C SER A 19 6.40 -5.31 37.83
N ALA A 20 5.61 -6.37 38.06
CA ALA A 20 5.53 -7.48 37.14
C ALA A 20 5.03 -6.89 35.82
N PHE A 21 5.95 -6.70 34.88
CA PHE A 21 5.56 -6.68 33.48
C PHE A 21 4.99 -8.06 33.21
N ALA A 22 3.66 -8.14 33.25
CA ALA A 22 2.96 -9.24 32.64
C ALA A 22 3.35 -9.17 31.16
N GLU A 23 4.25 -10.06 30.75
CA GLU A 23 4.46 -10.37 29.35
C GLU A 23 3.16 -11.03 28.88
N ASP A 24 2.24 -10.17 28.45
CA ASP A 24 1.00 -10.59 27.81
C ASP A 24 1.42 -11.35 26.56
N THR A 25 1.43 -12.67 26.70
CA THR A 25 1.86 -13.61 25.68
C THR A 25 0.71 -13.72 24.69
N VAL A 26 0.44 -12.62 23.98
CA VAL A 26 -0.55 -12.56 22.92
C VAL A 26 -0.01 -13.36 21.75
N THR A 27 -0.33 -14.65 21.76
CA THR A 27 -0.29 -15.49 20.56
C THR A 27 -1.38 -15.04 19.59
N THR A 28 -1.23 -13.84 19.01
CA THR A 28 -2.05 -13.37 17.89
C THR A 28 -1.66 -14.14 16.64
N ILE A 29 -2.31 -15.29 16.45
CA ILE A 29 -2.34 -15.99 15.17
C ILE A 29 -3.24 -15.19 14.23
N GLY A 30 -2.65 -14.59 13.19
CA GLY A 30 -3.37 -14.09 12.00
C GLY A 30 -4.33 -12.92 12.20
N ASN A 31 -3.79 -11.70 12.36
CA ASN A 31 -4.52 -10.48 12.01
C ASN A 31 -4.18 -10.09 10.56
N ASP A 32 -4.80 -10.81 9.63
CA ASP A 32 -4.62 -10.69 8.18
C ASP A 32 -5.24 -9.38 7.64
N VAL A 33 -4.56 -8.26 7.88
CA VAL A 33 -5.05 -6.92 7.52
C VAL A 33 -4.03 -6.14 6.69
N GLY A 34 -4.33 -5.97 5.40
CA GLY A 34 -3.73 -4.95 4.55
C GLY A 34 -4.63 -3.71 4.48
N LEU A 35 -4.02 -2.53 4.52
CA LEU A 35 -4.66 -1.23 4.28
C LEU A 35 -3.92 -0.55 3.13
N ILE A 36 -4.65 -0.20 2.07
CA ILE A 36 -4.19 0.73 1.04
C ILE A 36 -5.01 2.00 1.21
N THR A 37 -4.37 3.16 1.14
CA THR A 37 -5.02 4.48 1.27
C THR A 37 -4.69 5.30 0.03
N PHE A 38 -5.68 5.96 -0.55
CA PHE A 38 -5.53 6.79 -1.74
C PHE A 38 -5.87 8.24 -1.34
N ASP A 39 -5.01 9.19 -1.67
CA ASP A 39 -5.32 10.63 -1.58
C ASP A 39 -5.59 11.16 -2.99
N GLY A 40 -6.83 11.56 -3.25
CA GLY A 40 -7.31 12.04 -4.54
C GLY A 40 -6.91 13.48 -4.88
N ALA A 41 -6.92 13.81 -6.17
CA ALA A 41 -6.64 15.14 -6.69
C ALA A 41 -7.92 15.96 -6.95
N VAL A 42 -7.83 17.28 -6.82
CA VAL A 42 -8.89 18.23 -7.20
C VAL A 42 -8.77 18.57 -8.68
N SER A 43 -9.89 18.56 -9.40
CA SER A 43 -10.00 18.90 -10.83
C SER A 43 -11.05 20.01 -11.01
N ASP A 44 -10.80 20.95 -11.93
CA ASP A 44 -11.70 22.08 -12.21
C ASP A 44 -13.00 21.65 -12.94
N THR A 45 -13.04 20.43 -13.50
CA THR A 45 -14.19 19.78 -14.15
C THR A 45 -14.04 18.24 -14.12
N THR A 46 -15.05 17.37 -14.16
CA THR A 46 -16.52 17.51 -13.91
C THR A 46 -17.15 16.17 -13.48
N CYS A 47 -16.68 15.04 -14.02
CA CYS A 47 -17.19 13.69 -13.75
C CYS A 47 -17.25 13.38 -12.23
N THR A 48 -18.29 12.66 -11.81
CA THR A 48 -18.30 11.98 -10.50
C THR A 48 -17.51 10.68 -10.62
N ILE A 49 -16.59 10.45 -9.68
CA ILE A 49 -15.79 9.21 -9.63
C ILE A 49 -16.20 8.42 -8.40
N THR A 50 -16.59 7.16 -8.60
CA THR A 50 -16.93 6.22 -7.53
C THR A 50 -16.13 4.92 -7.65
N THR A 51 -16.08 4.17 -6.56
CA THR A 51 -15.52 2.80 -6.52
C THR A 51 -16.63 1.76 -6.67
N ASN A 52 -16.27 0.48 -6.79
CA ASN A 52 -17.20 -0.66 -6.86
C ASN A 52 -18.24 -0.70 -5.73
N ASN A 53 -18.01 -0.01 -4.61
CA ASN A 53 -18.93 0.10 -3.48
C ASN A 53 -19.85 1.33 -3.53
N GLY A 54 -19.86 2.10 -4.62
CA GLY A 54 -20.63 3.34 -4.76
C GLY A 54 -20.10 4.52 -3.92
N ILE A 55 -18.96 4.36 -3.25
CA ILE A 55 -18.33 5.41 -2.43
C ILE A 55 -17.54 6.33 -3.35
N ASN A 56 -17.66 7.66 -3.16
CA ASN A 56 -16.87 8.69 -3.84
C ASN A 56 -15.38 8.37 -3.75
N ALA A 57 -14.71 8.23 -4.89
CA ALA A 57 -13.36 7.69 -5.01
C ALA A 57 -12.24 8.68 -4.61
N ASN A 58 -12.54 9.68 -3.78
CA ASN A 58 -11.53 10.58 -3.20
C ASN A 58 -10.50 9.82 -2.35
N ASN A 59 -10.94 8.70 -1.77
CA ASN A 59 -10.09 7.69 -1.15
C ASN A 59 -10.68 6.31 -1.48
N VAL A 60 -9.81 5.35 -1.77
CA VAL A 60 -10.13 3.96 -2.06
C VAL A 60 -9.36 3.13 -1.04
N THR A 61 -9.94 2.04 -0.53
CA THR A 61 -9.20 1.14 0.36
C THR A 61 -9.28 -0.29 -0.12
N ILE A 62 -8.11 -0.82 -0.47
CA ILE A 62 -7.95 -2.16 -1.02
C ILE A 62 -7.24 -3.02 0.02
N SER A 63 -8.01 -3.86 0.71
CA SER A 63 -7.45 -4.89 1.57
C SER A 63 -7.02 -6.08 0.73
N MET A 64 -5.71 -6.28 0.68
CA MET A 64 -5.05 -7.39 -0.01
C MET A 64 -5.24 -8.71 0.76
N PRO A 65 -5.39 -9.85 0.07
CA PRO A 65 -5.44 -11.17 0.71
C PRO A 65 -4.06 -11.58 1.23
N VAL A 66 -3.99 -12.37 2.30
CA VAL A 66 -2.71 -12.89 2.78
C VAL A 66 -2.21 -14.02 1.89
N VAL A 67 -0.92 -13.94 1.52
CA VAL A 67 -0.18 -14.91 0.69
C VAL A 67 1.02 -15.45 1.45
N LYS A 68 1.51 -16.63 1.06
CA LYS A 68 2.72 -17.21 1.64
C LYS A 68 3.96 -16.53 1.04
N LYS A 69 4.99 -16.33 1.86
CA LYS A 69 6.34 -15.89 1.40
C LYS A 69 6.81 -16.66 0.17
N SER A 70 6.64 -17.98 0.14
CA SER A 70 7.06 -18.85 -0.97
C SER A 70 6.31 -18.60 -2.29
N GLU A 71 5.10 -18.04 -2.24
CA GLU A 71 4.32 -17.67 -3.43
C GLU A 71 4.84 -16.35 -4.02
N VAL A 72 5.24 -15.41 -3.16
CA VAL A 72 5.91 -14.16 -3.59
C VAL A 72 7.31 -14.46 -4.15
N GLU A 73 8.10 -15.33 -3.50
CA GLU A 73 9.37 -15.83 -4.06
C GLU A 73 9.20 -16.62 -5.38
N GLY A 74 8.01 -17.15 -5.65
CA GLY A 74 7.72 -17.99 -6.82
C GLY A 74 7.18 -17.25 -8.04
N THR A 75 6.91 -15.94 -7.93
CA THR A 75 6.27 -15.15 -9.00
C THR A 75 7.23 -14.15 -9.65
N SER A 76 6.80 -13.56 -10.76
CA SER A 76 7.50 -12.47 -11.42
C SER A 76 6.81 -11.13 -11.17
N VAL A 77 7.54 -10.03 -11.39
CA VAL A 77 7.01 -8.67 -11.25
C VAL A 77 5.83 -8.40 -12.20
N ASP A 78 5.77 -9.05 -13.36
CA ASP A 78 4.72 -8.89 -14.37
C ASP A 78 3.50 -9.83 -14.18
N ALA A 79 3.55 -10.74 -13.20
CA ALA A 79 2.42 -11.63 -12.86
C ALA A 79 1.84 -11.29 -11.49
N GLY A 80 2.69 -11.32 -10.45
CA GLY A 80 2.33 -11.20 -9.05
C GLY A 80 1.57 -12.41 -8.48
N VAL A 81 1.20 -12.32 -7.21
CA VAL A 81 0.31 -13.26 -6.49
C VAL A 81 -0.66 -12.52 -5.58
N GLY A 82 -1.71 -13.19 -5.11
CA GLY A 82 -2.70 -12.60 -4.20
C GLY A 82 -3.38 -11.36 -4.76
N SER A 83 -3.78 -11.39 -6.04
CA SER A 83 -4.34 -10.21 -6.69
C SER A 83 -5.65 -9.75 -6.05
N LYS A 84 -5.85 -8.44 -5.98
CA LYS A 84 -7.11 -7.80 -5.58
C LYS A 84 -7.50 -6.75 -6.62
N GLU A 85 -8.73 -6.86 -7.11
CA GLU A 85 -9.28 -6.00 -8.16
C GLU A 85 -9.97 -4.77 -7.56
N PHE A 86 -9.95 -3.67 -8.31
CA PHE A 86 -10.71 -2.45 -8.04
C PHE A 86 -10.97 -1.68 -9.33
N GLU A 87 -12.03 -0.88 -9.36
CA GLU A 87 -12.38 -0.08 -10.53
C GLU A 87 -12.66 1.37 -10.12
N LEU A 88 -12.38 2.29 -11.05
CA LEU A 88 -12.83 3.68 -10.98
C LEU A 88 -13.99 3.84 -11.97
N HIS A 89 -15.18 4.03 -11.42
CA HIS A 89 -16.43 4.25 -12.16
C HIS A 89 -16.62 5.75 -12.35
N LEU A 90 -16.59 6.19 -13.60
CA LEU A 90 -16.87 7.56 -14.01
C LEU A 90 -18.34 7.69 -14.39
N SER A 91 -19.02 8.72 -13.90
CA SER A 91 -20.38 9.07 -14.28
C SER A 91 -20.58 10.59 -14.31
N SER A 92 -21.67 11.04 -14.91
CA SER A 92 -21.98 12.48 -15.09
C SER A 92 -20.88 13.28 -15.83
N CYS A 93 -20.05 12.62 -16.64
CA CYS A 93 -19.12 13.33 -17.52
C CYS A 93 -19.89 14.10 -18.61
N PRO A 94 -19.49 15.33 -18.97
CA PRO A 94 -20.06 16.04 -20.11
C PRO A 94 -19.90 15.26 -21.42
N ASP A 95 -20.89 15.33 -22.31
CA ASP A 95 -20.87 14.65 -23.62
C ASP A 95 -19.74 15.13 -24.57
N THR A 96 -19.05 16.23 -24.23
CA THR A 96 -17.83 16.67 -24.93
C THR A 96 -16.62 15.80 -24.61
N LEU A 97 -16.63 15.06 -23.50
CA LEU A 97 -15.57 14.12 -23.12
C LEU A 97 -15.90 12.74 -23.68
N THR A 98 -14.96 12.17 -24.42
CA THR A 98 -15.06 10.89 -25.11
C THR A 98 -14.18 9.81 -24.48
N LYS A 99 -13.18 10.20 -23.69
CA LYS A 99 -12.25 9.29 -23.02
C LYS A 99 -11.86 9.78 -21.62
N ALA A 100 -11.44 8.84 -20.79
CA ALA A 100 -10.78 9.11 -19.53
C ALA A 100 -9.65 8.10 -19.27
N SER A 101 -8.61 8.53 -18.57
CA SER A 101 -7.54 7.67 -18.05
C SER A 101 -7.08 8.14 -16.69
N ALA A 102 -6.51 7.24 -15.88
CA ALA A 102 -5.81 7.61 -14.65
C ALA A 102 -4.30 7.40 -14.84
N THR A 103 -3.48 8.23 -14.20
CA THR A 103 -2.02 8.03 -14.07
C THR A 103 -1.68 7.84 -12.61
N PHE A 104 -0.84 6.85 -12.28
CA PHE A 104 -0.50 6.53 -10.89
C PHE A 104 0.91 6.99 -10.55
N THR A 105 1.06 7.59 -9.37
CA THR A 105 2.32 8.06 -8.80
C THR A 105 2.38 7.78 -7.29
N SER A 106 3.56 7.77 -6.69
CA SER A 106 3.73 7.79 -5.24
C SER A 106 4.98 8.58 -4.89
N GLN A 107 4.87 9.52 -3.94
CA GLN A 107 6.00 10.39 -3.57
C GLN A 107 7.04 9.66 -2.71
N GLN A 108 6.64 8.63 -1.96
CA GLN A 108 7.48 7.95 -0.98
C GLN A 108 7.78 6.49 -1.34
N PHE A 109 6.87 5.81 -2.03
CA PHE A 109 6.96 4.36 -2.23
C PHE A 109 7.12 3.93 -3.70
N ALA A 110 7.15 4.84 -4.68
CA ALA A 110 7.42 4.45 -6.06
C ALA A 110 8.86 3.94 -6.23
N GLU A 111 9.01 2.70 -6.70
CA GLU A 111 10.28 2.11 -7.08
C GLU A 111 10.57 2.43 -8.56
N LEU A 112 11.28 3.55 -8.79
CA LEU A 112 11.52 4.07 -10.13
C LEU A 112 12.45 3.21 -11.00
N SER A 113 13.08 2.16 -10.47
CA SER A 113 13.79 1.17 -11.30
C SER A 113 12.85 0.21 -12.04
N ASN A 114 11.64 -0.04 -11.51
CA ASN A 114 10.73 -1.04 -12.06
C ASN A 114 9.23 -0.68 -12.02
N GLY A 115 8.84 0.49 -11.52
CA GLY A 115 7.44 0.94 -11.47
C GLY A 115 6.55 0.25 -10.43
N THR A 116 7.12 -0.44 -9.43
CA THR A 116 6.36 -1.03 -8.32
C THR A 116 6.20 -0.06 -7.14
N LEU A 117 5.38 -0.44 -6.16
CA LEU A 117 5.19 0.27 -4.90
C LEU A 117 5.86 -0.50 -3.75
N LYS A 118 6.83 0.13 -3.08
CA LYS A 118 7.52 -0.43 -1.91
C LYS A 118 6.56 -0.58 -0.72
N THR A 119 6.84 -1.55 0.13
CA THR A 119 6.25 -1.61 1.47
C THR A 119 6.79 -0.46 2.32
N ASP A 120 5.92 0.19 3.08
CA ASP A 120 6.26 1.23 4.06
C ASP A 120 7.06 0.65 5.25
N PRO A 121 8.35 1.00 5.42
CA PRO A 121 9.20 0.48 6.49
C PRO A 121 8.91 1.12 7.86
N SER A 122 8.07 2.15 7.93
CA SER A 122 7.68 2.76 9.21
C SER A 122 6.63 1.93 9.96
N VAL A 123 5.96 0.99 9.29
CA VAL A 123 4.92 0.13 9.86
C VAL A 123 5.55 -0.96 10.74
N THR A 124 5.19 -1.01 12.01
CA THR A 124 5.69 -2.05 12.93
C THR A 124 5.29 -3.45 12.47
N GLY A 125 6.31 -4.28 12.21
CA GLY A 125 6.18 -5.62 11.66
C GLY A 125 5.89 -5.63 10.15
N HIS A 126 6.45 -4.68 9.40
CA HIS A 126 6.39 -4.68 7.93
C HIS A 126 7.12 -5.91 7.33
N ALA A 127 6.79 -6.23 6.08
CA ALA A 127 7.57 -7.14 5.25
C ALA A 127 8.77 -6.40 4.62
N ASP A 128 9.88 -7.10 4.44
CA ASP A 128 11.03 -6.67 3.64
C ASP A 128 11.01 -7.35 2.28
N ASN A 129 11.55 -6.66 1.28
CA ASN A 129 11.74 -7.17 -0.08
C ASN A 129 10.44 -7.68 -0.75
N VAL A 130 9.29 -7.17 -0.31
CA VAL A 130 7.98 -7.33 -0.95
C VAL A 130 7.51 -5.96 -1.43
N SER A 131 7.06 -5.91 -2.68
CA SER A 131 6.41 -4.74 -3.29
C SER A 131 5.00 -5.10 -3.75
N LEU A 132 4.21 -4.07 -4.04
CA LEU A 132 2.95 -4.19 -4.77
C LEU A 132 3.15 -3.76 -6.22
N ALA A 133 2.68 -4.56 -7.17
CA ALA A 133 2.56 -4.18 -8.57
C ALA A 133 1.10 -3.86 -8.88
N LEU A 134 0.88 -2.76 -9.61
CA LEU A 134 -0.41 -2.34 -10.12
C LEU A 134 -0.51 -2.75 -11.60
N PHE A 135 -1.68 -3.19 -12.04
CA PHE A 135 -1.93 -3.64 -13.41
C PHE A 135 -3.25 -3.08 -13.92
N ASN A 136 -3.35 -2.90 -15.24
CA ASN A 136 -4.66 -2.85 -15.89
C ASN A 136 -5.35 -4.21 -15.70
N ASN A 137 -6.68 -4.20 -15.74
CA ASN A 137 -7.54 -5.38 -15.60
C ASN A 137 -8.76 -5.24 -16.51
N SER A 138 -8.55 -4.66 -17.70
CA SER A 138 -9.58 -4.55 -18.73
C SER A 138 -9.60 -5.81 -19.60
N THR A 139 -10.66 -5.98 -20.40
CA THR A 139 -10.78 -7.13 -21.33
C THR A 139 -9.72 -7.17 -22.43
N THR A 140 -9.07 -6.04 -22.71
CA THR A 140 -8.07 -5.89 -23.79
C THR A 140 -6.65 -5.63 -23.29
N ASP A 141 -6.50 -5.27 -22.00
CA ASP A 141 -5.22 -4.90 -21.40
C ASP A 141 -5.19 -5.30 -19.92
N THR A 142 -4.26 -6.21 -19.62
CA THR A 142 -3.93 -6.72 -18.28
C THR A 142 -2.47 -6.42 -17.89
N SER A 143 -1.81 -5.52 -18.62
CA SER A 143 -0.38 -5.24 -18.49
C SER A 143 -0.05 -4.43 -17.23
N ARG A 144 1.23 -4.44 -16.84
CA ARG A 144 1.69 -3.81 -15.60
C ARG A 144 1.80 -2.29 -15.76
N ILE A 145 1.23 -1.59 -14.80
CA ILE A 145 1.33 -0.14 -14.65
C ILE A 145 2.69 0.19 -14.04
N GLN A 146 3.39 1.16 -14.63
CA GLN A 146 4.71 1.61 -14.25
C GLN A 146 4.58 2.85 -13.37
N VAL A 147 4.25 2.65 -12.09
CA VAL A 147 3.90 3.73 -11.15
C VAL A 147 5.05 4.74 -11.02
N GLY A 148 4.75 6.02 -11.19
CA GLY A 148 5.73 7.11 -11.12
C GLY A 148 6.67 7.24 -12.33
N LEU A 149 6.59 6.34 -13.32
CA LEU A 149 7.42 6.38 -14.53
C LEU A 149 6.69 7.06 -15.71
N PRO A 150 7.41 7.74 -16.63
CA PRO A 150 6.80 8.52 -17.71
C PRO A 150 5.87 7.72 -18.62
N ASN A 151 6.18 6.43 -18.82
CA ASN A 151 5.43 5.58 -19.73
C ASN A 151 4.12 5.06 -19.12
N ASN A 152 3.94 5.11 -17.78
CA ASN A 152 2.86 4.66 -16.86
C ASN A 152 2.02 3.43 -17.24
N ASN A 153 1.66 3.26 -18.51
CA ASN A 153 1.06 2.09 -19.12
C ASN A 153 -0.33 1.81 -18.53
N THR A 154 -1.12 2.87 -18.44
CA THR A 154 -2.49 2.84 -17.91
C THR A 154 -3.49 2.81 -19.06
N GLN A 155 -4.56 2.03 -18.87
CA GLN A 155 -5.64 1.93 -19.85
C GLN A 155 -6.37 3.27 -20.05
N VAL A 156 -7.08 3.37 -21.18
CA VAL A 156 -7.98 4.48 -21.49
C VAL A 156 -9.40 3.94 -21.62
N ALA A 157 -10.31 4.42 -20.77
CA ALA A 157 -11.73 4.16 -20.87
C ALA A 157 -12.36 5.03 -21.97
N THR A 158 -13.26 4.45 -22.77
CA THR A 158 -14.18 5.22 -23.62
C THR A 158 -15.37 5.66 -22.78
N LEU A 159 -15.72 6.95 -22.83
CA LEU A 159 -16.92 7.49 -22.21
C LEU A 159 -18.11 7.34 -23.15
N LYS A 160 -19.26 6.86 -22.64
CA LYS A 160 -20.51 6.70 -23.38
C LYS A 160 -21.66 7.22 -22.53
N GLY A 161 -22.39 8.22 -23.02
CA GLY A 161 -23.48 8.85 -22.26
C GLY A 161 -23.03 9.45 -20.91
N GLY A 162 -21.79 9.94 -20.85
CA GLY A 162 -21.18 10.46 -19.63
C GLY A 162 -20.65 9.41 -18.64
N GLU A 163 -20.65 8.12 -19.00
CA GLU A 163 -20.18 7.01 -18.15
C GLU A 163 -18.97 6.26 -18.72
N GLY A 164 -18.12 5.74 -17.84
CA GLY A 164 -17.00 4.86 -18.21
C GLY A 164 -16.38 4.14 -17.00
N VAL A 165 -15.57 3.11 -17.24
CA VAL A 165 -14.94 2.31 -16.18
C VAL A 165 -13.47 2.09 -16.48
N LEU A 166 -12.62 2.32 -15.50
CA LEU A 166 -11.20 1.96 -15.51
C LEU A 166 -10.98 0.82 -14.50
N ALA A 167 -10.66 -0.38 -14.97
CA ALA A 167 -10.57 -1.58 -14.14
C ALA A 167 -9.11 -1.99 -13.89
N TYR A 168 -8.72 -2.17 -12.63
CA TYR A 168 -7.35 -2.41 -12.20
C TYR A 168 -7.24 -3.59 -11.25
N ARG A 169 -6.02 -4.13 -11.09
CA ARG A 169 -5.69 -5.06 -10.00
C ARG A 169 -4.35 -4.71 -9.37
N VAL A 170 -4.23 -4.93 -8.07
CA VAL A 170 -2.96 -4.90 -7.33
C VAL A 170 -2.54 -6.33 -7.04
N ALA A 171 -1.25 -6.66 -7.07
CA ALA A 171 -0.72 -7.97 -6.68
C ALA A 171 0.60 -7.82 -5.90
N TYR A 172 0.91 -8.80 -5.05
CA TYR A 172 2.22 -8.92 -4.42
C TYR A 172 3.27 -9.38 -5.42
N VAL A 173 4.44 -8.77 -5.38
CA VAL A 173 5.61 -9.11 -6.18
C VAL A 173 6.88 -9.02 -5.31
N PRO A 174 7.98 -9.68 -5.69
CA PRO A 174 9.29 -9.38 -5.10
C PRO A 174 9.65 -7.90 -5.25
N GLY A 175 10.31 -7.34 -4.24
CA GLY A 175 10.93 -6.03 -4.31
C GLY A 175 12.11 -6.01 -5.29
N ALA A 176 12.47 -4.83 -5.81
CA ALA A 176 13.51 -4.69 -6.83
C ALA A 176 14.87 -5.26 -6.40
N ASP A 177 15.21 -5.12 -5.11
CA ASP A 177 16.48 -5.57 -4.53
C ASP A 177 16.43 -7.02 -4.00
N TRP A 178 15.32 -7.74 -4.18
CA TRP A 178 15.18 -9.12 -3.68
C TRP A 178 16.15 -10.07 -4.38
N VAL A 179 16.97 -10.77 -3.58
CA VAL A 179 17.87 -11.83 -4.05
C VAL A 179 17.84 -12.98 -3.06
N LYS A 180 17.33 -14.13 -3.50
CA LYS A 180 17.18 -15.31 -2.65
C LYS A 180 18.50 -15.74 -2.00
N GLY A 181 18.50 -15.87 -0.68
CA GLY A 181 19.67 -16.22 0.15
C GLY A 181 20.66 -15.09 0.42
N THR A 182 20.40 -13.87 -0.08
CA THR A 182 21.27 -12.69 0.10
C THR A 182 20.50 -11.51 0.71
N ASN A 183 19.35 -11.20 0.12
CA ASN A 183 18.41 -10.17 0.56
C ASN A 183 17.00 -10.76 0.43
N ASP A 184 16.65 -11.63 1.38
CA ASP A 184 15.43 -12.45 1.34
C ASP A 184 14.17 -11.66 1.70
N ILE A 185 13.03 -12.14 1.20
CA ILE A 185 11.71 -11.67 1.67
C ILE A 185 11.55 -11.99 3.16
N THR A 186 11.10 -11.03 3.97
CA THR A 186 10.62 -11.30 5.34
C THR A 186 9.10 -11.28 5.34
N ALA A 187 8.49 -12.09 6.22
CA ALA A 187 7.04 -12.10 6.37
C ALA A 187 6.62 -10.96 7.30
N GLY A 188 5.62 -10.18 6.89
CA GLY A 188 5.13 -9.05 7.65
C GLY A 188 3.99 -8.32 6.93
N LYS A 189 3.59 -7.17 7.47
CA LYS A 189 2.56 -6.30 6.91
C LYS A 189 3.07 -5.62 5.64
N VAL A 190 2.20 -5.53 4.64
CA VAL A 190 2.46 -4.75 3.43
C VAL A 190 1.45 -3.61 3.39
N THR A 191 1.97 -2.39 3.55
CA THR A 191 1.25 -1.13 3.45
C THR A 191 1.97 -0.27 2.42
N SER A 192 1.22 0.42 1.56
CA SER A 192 1.77 1.39 0.61
C SER A 192 0.66 2.33 0.15
N ASN A 193 1.02 3.42 -0.53
CA ASN A 193 0.05 4.35 -1.12
C ASN A 193 0.43 4.78 -2.54
N ALA A 194 -0.59 5.16 -3.30
CA ALA A 194 -0.45 5.81 -4.59
C ALA A 194 -1.53 6.89 -4.76
N THR A 195 -1.17 7.98 -5.42
CA THR A 195 -2.08 9.01 -5.90
C THR A 195 -2.38 8.72 -7.36
N PHE A 196 -3.66 8.78 -7.73
CA PHE A 196 -4.10 8.75 -9.11
C PHE A 196 -4.48 10.16 -9.58
N THR A 197 -4.04 10.53 -10.78
CA THR A 197 -4.41 11.78 -11.44
C THR A 197 -5.20 11.45 -12.70
N MET A 198 -6.42 11.96 -12.78
CA MET A 198 -7.28 11.76 -13.95
C MET A 198 -6.86 12.64 -15.12
N SER A 199 -7.10 12.16 -16.33
CA SER A 199 -7.00 12.91 -17.59
C SER A 199 -8.21 12.59 -18.45
N TYR A 200 -8.70 13.59 -19.17
CA TYR A 200 -9.93 13.53 -19.96
C TYR A 200 -9.67 14.05 -21.38
N GLU A 201 -10.31 13.43 -22.37
CA GLU A 201 -10.20 13.75 -23.81
C GLU A 201 -11.58 13.80 -24.48
#